data_AF-A0A1Q3N8B8-F1
#
_entry.id   AF-A0A1Q3N8B8-F1
#
_cell.length_a   1.000
_cell.length_b   1.000
_cell.length_c   1.000
_cell.angle_alpha   90.00
_cell.angle_beta   90.00
_cell.angle_gamma   90.00
#
_symmetry.space_group_name_H-M   'P 1'
#
loop_
_entity.id
_entity.type
_entity.pdbx_description
1 polymer ?
#
loop_
_entity_poly.entity_id
_entity_poly.type
_entity_poly.pdbx_seq_one_letter_code
_entity_poly.pdbx_strand_id
1 'polypeptide(L)'
;MKSLLYAALFCLTITHSAYAALQEIMKEATGSGPTQQQAIAEALLIAAQSVNGTSVTSRTDLAEEVNMVVTNNHWSYQGKTSPVFSVETQGTSAINRFQVLSVSGSGKNYRAKVRAYVSKFQSSVADQHLRRIAVMPFQYNYSKTQLTDGSDADDFVTEVADLIGTQLSNSRQLSLVSRDYIEEMATENAFLRWDGAPAEMARLGQKVGADYILVGRINEAKTTQGRSFYGAVPAGQQAIRLNWRVIEVNTGKVAAAGTVNQQQRQSLGELIHNSQSTTSSDLLAQQISNDVLNGLSLMPISYSQQNSTQVESSEPLSDAELTPGSSEKPIRW
;
A
#
# COMPACT_ATOMS: atom_id res chain seq x y z
N MET A 1 11.59 12.31 -47.90
CA MET A 1 11.53 10.88 -47.52
C MET A 1 12.43 10.55 -46.32
N LYS A 2 12.42 11.37 -45.26
CA LYS A 2 13.14 11.10 -43.99
C LYS A 2 12.24 11.30 -42.76
N SER A 3 11.13 12.03 -42.89
CA SER A 3 10.14 12.25 -41.84
C SER A 3 9.18 11.08 -41.62
N LEU A 4 8.97 10.21 -42.62
CA LEU A 4 8.11 9.01 -42.48
C LEU A 4 8.83 7.82 -41.82
N LEU A 5 10.16 7.86 -41.71
CA LEU A 5 10.96 6.81 -41.08
C LEU A 5 11.05 6.99 -39.55
N TYR A 6 10.91 8.21 -39.04
CA TYR A 6 10.88 8.47 -37.59
C TYR A 6 9.52 8.19 -36.95
N ALA A 7 8.42 8.24 -37.71
CA ALA A 7 7.09 7.87 -37.21
C ALA A 7 6.93 6.35 -37.00
N ALA A 8 7.65 5.53 -37.77
CA ALA A 8 7.61 4.07 -37.62
C ALA A 8 8.51 3.55 -36.49
N LEU A 9 9.48 4.34 -36.02
CA LEU A 9 10.41 3.94 -34.95
C LEU A 9 9.89 4.26 -33.54
N PHE A 10 8.82 5.05 -33.41
CA PHE A 10 8.24 5.42 -32.10
C PHE A 10 7.07 4.52 -31.66
N CYS A 11 6.62 3.58 -32.50
CA CYS A 11 5.56 2.63 -32.15
C CYS A 11 6.06 1.30 -31.55
N LEU A 12 7.36 1.17 -31.26
CA LEU A 12 7.89 0.07 -30.44
C LEU A 12 7.85 0.40 -28.94
N THR A 13 6.80 1.11 -28.51
CA THR A 13 6.49 1.32 -27.10
C THR A 13 6.07 -0.01 -26.49
N ILE A 14 7.07 -0.69 -25.95
CA ILE A 14 7.06 -1.54 -24.76
C ILE A 14 5.64 -1.86 -24.29
N THR A 15 5.09 -2.95 -24.81
CA THR A 15 4.02 -3.68 -24.15
C THR A 15 4.59 -4.23 -22.84
N HIS A 16 4.55 -3.43 -21.77
CA HIS A 16 4.71 -3.94 -20.41
C HIS A 16 3.50 -4.82 -20.14
N SER A 17 3.64 -6.10 -20.45
CA SER A 17 2.68 -7.11 -20.07
C SER A 17 2.68 -7.14 -18.54
N ALA A 18 1.70 -6.49 -17.91
CA ALA A 18 1.42 -6.61 -16.50
C ALA A 18 0.80 -7.99 -16.25
N TYR A 19 1.58 -9.04 -16.47
CA TYR A 19 1.22 -10.36 -15.99
C TYR A 19 1.63 -10.42 -14.53
N ALA A 20 0.64 -10.51 -13.65
CA ALA A 20 0.83 -11.18 -12.38
C ALA A 20 1.27 -12.62 -12.71
N ALA A 21 2.58 -12.84 -12.78
CA ALA A 21 3.15 -14.06 -13.30
C ALA A 21 3.28 -15.06 -12.16
N LEU A 22 2.61 -16.21 -12.31
CA LEU A 22 2.92 -17.37 -11.49
C LEU A 22 4.30 -17.88 -11.88
N GLN A 23 5.24 -17.88 -10.95
CA GLN A 23 6.58 -18.40 -11.18
C GLN A 23 6.75 -19.77 -10.51
N GLU A 24 7.24 -20.75 -11.23
CA GLU A 24 7.65 -22.03 -10.65
C GLU A 24 9.09 -21.91 -10.11
N ILE A 25 9.27 -22.09 -8.81
CA ILE A 25 10.57 -22.06 -8.13
C ILE A 25 10.96 -23.47 -7.71
N MET A 26 12.10 -23.94 -8.20
CA MET A 26 12.69 -25.20 -7.78
C MET A 26 13.42 -25.04 -6.45
N LYS A 27 13.10 -25.89 -5.48
CA LYS A 27 13.72 -25.91 -4.16
C LYS A 27 14.03 -27.33 -3.70
N GLU A 28 15.26 -27.56 -3.27
CA GLU A 28 15.61 -28.77 -2.55
C GLU A 28 15.49 -28.56 -1.03
N ALA A 29 14.92 -29.54 -0.35
CA ALA A 29 14.72 -29.52 1.10
C ALA A 29 14.87 -30.93 1.69
N THR A 30 15.14 -30.99 2.98
CA THR A 30 15.31 -32.23 3.73
C THR A 30 14.37 -32.24 4.92
N GLY A 31 13.62 -33.32 5.08
CA GLY A 31 12.73 -33.59 6.20
C GLY A 31 13.04 -34.92 6.86
N SER A 32 12.50 -35.12 8.05
CA SER A 32 12.71 -36.25 8.93
C SER A 32 11.38 -36.73 9.49
N GLY A 33 11.30 -38.00 9.90
CA GLY A 33 10.05 -38.50 10.48
C GLY A 33 10.08 -39.96 10.93
N PRO A 34 9.06 -40.36 11.72
CA PRO A 34 8.85 -41.75 12.12
C PRO A 34 8.64 -42.72 10.94
N THR A 35 8.14 -42.23 9.82
CA THR A 35 7.96 -43.00 8.58
C THR A 35 8.62 -42.31 7.39
N GLN A 36 8.88 -43.05 6.33
CA GLN A 36 9.40 -42.49 5.07
C GLN A 36 8.45 -41.42 4.53
N GLN A 37 7.15 -41.66 4.62
CA GLN A 37 6.07 -40.77 4.21
C GLN A 37 6.10 -39.46 5.01
N GLN A 38 6.25 -39.54 6.33
CA GLN A 38 6.36 -38.36 7.19
C GLN A 38 7.63 -37.55 6.90
N ALA A 39 8.76 -38.21 6.66
CA ALA A 39 10.00 -37.54 6.29
C ALA A 39 9.89 -36.81 4.94
N ILE A 40 9.20 -37.39 3.95
CA ILE A 40 8.91 -36.75 2.67
C ILE A 40 7.95 -35.56 2.86
N ALA A 41 6.89 -35.74 3.66
CA ALA A 41 5.92 -34.69 3.93
C ALA A 41 6.56 -33.47 4.61
N GLU A 42 7.42 -33.69 5.63
CA GLU A 42 8.16 -32.61 6.27
C GLU A 42 9.10 -31.91 5.27
N ALA A 43 9.79 -32.68 4.41
CA ALA A 43 10.69 -32.10 3.40
C ALA A 43 9.93 -31.18 2.42
N LEU A 44 8.75 -31.60 1.98
CA LEU A 44 7.88 -30.82 1.10
C LEU A 44 7.33 -29.56 1.79
N LEU A 45 6.93 -29.69 3.06
CA LEU A 45 6.50 -28.55 3.88
C LEU A 45 7.61 -27.50 3.99
N ILE A 46 8.84 -27.91 4.33
CA ILE A 46 10.00 -27.02 4.42
C ILE A 46 10.27 -26.34 3.08
N ALA A 47 10.19 -27.08 1.96
CA ALA A 47 10.38 -26.51 0.64
C ALA A 47 9.35 -25.41 0.34
N ALA A 48 8.06 -25.68 0.57
CA ALA A 48 6.98 -24.72 0.33
C ALA A 48 7.10 -23.47 1.23
N GLN A 49 7.39 -23.67 2.52
CA GLN A 49 7.62 -22.57 3.48
C GLN A 49 8.80 -21.68 3.07
N SER A 50 9.88 -22.27 2.55
CA SER A 50 11.05 -21.51 2.11
C SER A 50 10.80 -20.63 0.88
N VAL A 51 9.73 -20.91 0.12
CA VAL A 51 9.35 -20.14 -1.08
C VAL A 51 8.26 -19.11 -0.76
N ASN A 52 7.25 -19.49 0.02
CA ASN A 52 6.05 -18.66 0.24
C ASN A 52 5.97 -17.95 1.60
N GLY A 53 6.89 -18.22 2.53
CA GLY A 53 6.87 -17.60 3.86
C GLY A 53 5.83 -18.22 4.79
N THR A 54 6.03 -18.05 6.10
CA THR A 54 5.27 -18.74 7.15
C THR A 54 3.85 -18.20 7.31
N SER A 55 2.90 -18.77 6.57
CA SER A 55 1.50 -18.90 7.01
C SER A 55 1.01 -20.32 6.71
N VAL A 56 1.61 -21.28 7.40
CA VAL A 56 1.09 -22.65 7.45
C VAL A 56 0.72 -22.90 8.89
N THR A 57 -0.57 -22.77 9.21
CA THR A 57 -1.08 -23.26 10.49
C THR A 57 -0.87 -24.77 10.47
N SER A 58 0.15 -25.24 11.17
CA SER A 58 0.38 -26.66 11.39
C SER A 58 -0.69 -27.14 12.38
N ARG A 59 -1.87 -27.47 11.86
CA ARG A 59 -2.81 -28.30 12.62
C ARG A 59 -2.31 -29.72 12.46
N THR A 60 -1.73 -30.26 13.52
CA THR A 60 -1.22 -31.63 13.62
C THR A 60 -2.38 -32.61 13.76
N ASP A 61 -3.20 -32.72 12.72
CA ASP A 61 -4.12 -33.84 12.55
C ASP A 61 -3.60 -34.64 11.34
N LEU A 62 -2.62 -35.50 11.62
CA LEU A 62 -2.08 -36.47 10.66
C LEU A 62 -3.11 -37.60 10.48
N ALA A 63 -4.05 -37.43 9.55
CA ALA A 63 -4.91 -38.53 9.11
C ALA A 63 -4.19 -39.38 8.04
N GLU A 64 -4.20 -40.69 8.25
CA GLU A 64 -3.56 -41.72 7.43
C GLU A 64 -4.40 -42.03 6.18
N GLU A 65 -4.13 -41.41 5.03
CA GLU A 65 -4.38 -42.02 3.72
C GLU A 65 -3.60 -41.31 2.60
N VAL A 66 -2.57 -41.98 2.03
CA VAL A 66 -1.82 -41.43 0.89
C VAL A 66 -1.87 -42.43 -0.27
N ASN A 67 -2.62 -42.10 -1.32
CA ASN A 67 -2.56 -42.83 -2.59
C ASN A 67 -1.31 -42.41 -3.36
N MET A 68 -0.34 -43.32 -3.49
CA MET A 68 0.91 -43.09 -4.20
C MET A 68 1.00 -43.99 -5.42
N VAL A 69 1.27 -43.40 -6.59
CA VAL A 69 1.58 -44.16 -7.80
C VAL A 69 3.07 -44.45 -7.84
N VAL A 70 3.43 -45.72 -7.77
CA VAL A 70 4.83 -46.19 -7.80
C VAL A 70 5.21 -46.50 -9.25
N THR A 71 6.34 -45.99 -9.72
CA THR A 71 6.94 -46.44 -10.98
C THR A 71 8.45 -46.59 -10.81
N ASN A 72 8.96 -47.81 -11.00
CA ASN A 72 10.41 -48.12 -11.09
C ASN A 72 11.30 -47.55 -9.96
N ASN A 73 10.96 -47.81 -8.70
CA ASN A 73 11.77 -47.50 -7.52
C ASN A 73 12.15 -46.00 -7.36
N HIS A 74 11.48 -45.12 -8.11
CA HIS A 74 11.60 -43.67 -8.04
C HIS A 74 10.24 -43.09 -7.67
N TRP A 75 10.25 -42.16 -6.71
CA TRP A 75 9.04 -41.49 -6.25
C TRP A 75 8.94 -40.17 -7.01
N SER A 76 7.98 -40.10 -7.94
CA SER A 76 7.68 -38.89 -8.71
C SER A 76 6.18 -38.72 -8.85
N TYR A 77 5.70 -37.48 -8.69
CA TYR A 77 4.30 -37.15 -8.90
C TYR A 77 4.15 -36.03 -9.93
N GLN A 78 3.19 -36.19 -10.83
CA GLN A 78 2.82 -35.21 -11.85
C GLN A 78 1.29 -35.21 -12.02
N GLY A 79 0.61 -34.15 -11.57
CA GLY A 79 -0.85 -34.03 -11.62
C GLY A 79 -1.31 -32.58 -11.45
N LYS A 80 -2.56 -32.27 -11.82
CA LYS A 80 -3.16 -30.92 -11.65
C LYS A 80 -3.44 -30.57 -10.19
N THR A 81 -3.69 -31.59 -9.38
CA THR A 81 -3.83 -31.54 -7.92
C THR A 81 -2.55 -32.09 -7.33
N SER A 82 -1.93 -31.49 -6.31
CA SER A 82 -0.83 -32.16 -5.55
C SER A 82 -1.37 -33.47 -4.96
N PRO A 83 -0.59 -34.56 -4.74
CA PRO A 83 -1.11 -35.67 -3.97
C PRO A 83 -1.52 -35.08 -2.63
N VAL A 84 -2.81 -35.19 -2.31
CA VAL A 84 -3.33 -34.77 -1.03
C VAL A 84 -2.71 -35.77 -0.04
N PHE A 85 -1.52 -35.44 0.46
CA PHE A 85 -1.04 -35.99 1.71
C PHE A 85 -2.08 -35.54 2.72
N SER A 86 -2.97 -36.43 3.13
CA SER A 86 -4.11 -36.14 4.02
C SER A 86 -3.66 -35.83 5.46
N VAL A 87 -2.57 -35.12 5.62
CA VAL A 87 -2.44 -34.21 6.73
C VAL A 87 -3.01 -32.91 6.21
N GLU A 88 -3.97 -32.35 6.92
CA GLU A 88 -4.51 -31.02 6.68
C GLU A 88 -3.44 -29.93 6.98
N THR A 89 -2.25 -30.10 6.40
CA THR A 89 -1.11 -29.20 6.45
C THR A 89 -1.37 -28.15 5.40
N GLN A 90 -1.93 -27.02 5.85
CA GLN A 90 -2.28 -25.84 5.07
C GLN A 90 -1.07 -25.14 4.40
N GLY A 91 -0.12 -25.88 3.82
CA GLY A 91 1.20 -25.37 3.43
C GLY A 91 1.91 -26.07 2.29
N THR A 92 1.54 -27.29 1.92
CA THR A 92 2.10 -27.99 0.73
C THR A 92 1.30 -27.73 -0.53
N SER A 93 0.17 -27.03 -0.40
CA SER A 93 -0.83 -26.83 -1.45
C SER A 93 -0.33 -26.03 -2.65
N ALA A 94 0.80 -25.32 -2.52
CA ALA A 94 1.45 -24.57 -3.61
C ALA A 94 2.48 -25.38 -4.43
N ILE A 95 2.66 -26.67 -4.15
CA ILE A 95 3.63 -27.52 -4.86
C ILE A 95 2.98 -28.09 -6.14
N ASN A 96 3.58 -27.81 -7.30
CA ASN A 96 3.12 -28.33 -8.59
C ASN A 96 3.55 -29.78 -8.82
N ARG A 97 4.83 -30.06 -8.53
CA ARG A 97 5.45 -31.38 -8.70
C ARG A 97 6.67 -31.51 -7.79
N PHE A 98 7.07 -32.73 -7.49
CA PHE A 98 8.28 -32.99 -6.73
C PHE A 98 8.93 -34.32 -7.14
N GLN A 99 10.20 -34.46 -6.77
CA GLN A 99 11.00 -35.66 -6.92
C GLN A 99 11.66 -35.97 -5.59
N VAL A 100 11.55 -37.22 -5.12
CA VAL A 100 12.34 -37.68 -3.97
C VAL A 100 13.74 -38.03 -4.47
N LEU A 101 14.74 -37.32 -3.94
CA LEU A 101 16.15 -37.50 -4.29
C LEU A 101 16.77 -38.63 -3.47
N SER A 102 16.41 -38.75 -2.20
CA SER A 102 16.83 -39.85 -1.34
C SER A 102 15.88 -40.04 -0.17
N VAL A 103 15.81 -41.28 0.31
CA VAL A 103 15.24 -41.64 1.61
C VAL A 103 16.25 -42.53 2.31
N SER A 104 16.55 -42.21 3.56
CA SER A 104 17.53 -42.92 4.38
C SER A 104 17.01 -43.08 5.80
N GLY A 105 17.59 -44.02 6.55
CA GLY A 105 17.22 -44.26 7.94
C GLY A 105 16.40 -45.52 8.16
N SER A 106 16.17 -45.84 9.44
CA SER A 106 15.52 -47.06 9.91
C SER A 106 14.99 -46.85 11.33
N GLY A 107 14.14 -47.76 11.83
CA GLY A 107 13.74 -47.78 13.24
C GLY A 107 13.09 -46.49 13.72
N LYS A 108 12.10 -45.98 12.95
CA LYS A 108 11.38 -44.72 13.19
C LYS A 108 12.22 -43.43 13.07
N ASN A 109 13.38 -43.50 12.43
CA ASN A 109 14.21 -42.34 12.14
C ASN A 109 14.52 -42.27 10.66
N TYR A 110 13.54 -41.84 9.86
CA TYR A 110 13.73 -41.62 8.43
C TYR A 110 14.10 -40.17 8.15
N ARG A 111 14.91 -39.98 7.10
CA ARG A 111 15.26 -38.67 6.54
C ARG A 111 15.12 -38.74 5.03
N ALA A 112 14.36 -37.81 4.47
CA ALA A 112 14.10 -37.72 3.04
C ALA A 112 14.64 -36.39 2.51
N LYS A 113 15.27 -36.43 1.33
CA LYS A 113 15.63 -35.25 0.55
C LYS A 113 14.73 -35.19 -0.67
N VAL A 114 14.11 -34.03 -0.91
CA VAL A 114 13.20 -33.82 -2.04
C VAL A 114 13.63 -32.62 -2.86
N ARG A 115 13.29 -32.64 -4.14
CA ARG A 115 13.28 -31.49 -5.05
C ARG A 115 11.83 -31.14 -5.35
N ALA A 116 11.35 -30.04 -4.81
CA ALA A 116 10.00 -29.55 -5.03
C ALA A 116 10.00 -28.39 -6.04
N TYR A 117 8.93 -28.28 -6.82
CA TYR A 117 8.66 -27.17 -7.72
C TYR A 117 7.43 -26.45 -7.18
N VAL A 118 7.68 -25.30 -6.57
CA VAL A 118 6.69 -24.54 -5.80
C VAL A 118 6.23 -23.35 -6.62
N SER A 119 4.92 -23.20 -6.77
CA SER A 119 4.32 -22.00 -7.33
C SER A 119 4.52 -20.82 -6.37
N LYS A 120 5.10 -19.74 -6.87
CA LYS A 120 5.21 -18.44 -6.21
C LYS A 120 4.40 -17.42 -6.99
N PHE A 121 3.49 -16.73 -6.32
CA PHE A 121 2.77 -15.63 -6.93
C PHE A 121 3.59 -14.35 -6.85
N GLN A 122 3.78 -13.68 -7.99
CA GLN A 122 4.37 -12.35 -8.05
C GLN A 122 3.25 -11.33 -8.26
N SER A 123 3.04 -10.48 -7.25
CA SER A 123 2.10 -9.36 -7.35
C SER A 123 2.47 -8.46 -8.53
N SER A 124 1.48 -8.03 -9.30
CA SER A 124 1.63 -7.01 -10.34
C SER A 124 1.74 -5.59 -9.78
N VAL A 125 1.44 -5.40 -8.48
CA VAL A 125 1.65 -4.13 -7.78
C VAL A 125 3.16 -3.92 -7.63
N ALA A 126 3.68 -2.87 -8.27
CA ALA A 126 5.11 -2.55 -8.29
C ALA A 126 5.52 -1.80 -7.02
N ASP A 127 5.45 -2.47 -5.87
CA ASP A 127 5.60 -1.84 -4.55
C ASP A 127 6.57 -2.58 -3.62
N GLN A 128 7.23 -3.63 -4.12
CA GLN A 128 8.10 -4.50 -3.32
C GLN A 128 9.31 -3.77 -2.69
N HIS A 129 9.68 -2.61 -3.24
CA HIS A 129 10.74 -1.76 -2.69
C HIS A 129 10.23 -0.69 -1.72
N LEU A 130 8.90 -0.57 -1.56
CA LEU A 130 8.26 0.40 -0.68
C LEU A 130 7.99 -0.23 0.68
N ARG A 131 8.02 0.60 1.73
CA ARG A 131 7.58 0.19 3.06
C ARG A 131 6.05 0.05 3.04
N ARG A 132 5.52 -1.02 3.61
CA ARG A 132 4.07 -1.25 3.65
C ARG A 132 3.46 -0.54 4.85
N ILE A 133 2.37 0.18 4.63
CA ILE A 133 1.61 0.87 5.67
C ILE A 133 0.14 0.50 5.57
N ALA A 134 -0.54 0.36 6.71
CA ALA A 134 -2.00 0.31 6.76
C ALA A 134 -2.52 1.54 7.51
N VAL A 135 -3.61 2.13 7.03
CA VAL A 135 -4.33 3.20 7.74
C VAL A 135 -5.46 2.54 8.50
N MET A 136 -5.52 2.77 9.81
CA MET A 136 -6.59 2.27 10.66
C MET A 136 -7.68 3.34 10.80
N PRO A 137 -8.95 2.95 10.97
CA PRO A 137 -10.01 3.90 11.31
C PRO A 137 -9.64 4.73 12.53
N PHE A 138 -9.83 6.05 12.45
CA PHE A 138 -9.43 6.95 13.53
C PHE A 138 -10.40 6.81 14.70
N GLN A 139 -9.88 6.74 15.91
CA GLN A 139 -10.73 6.76 17.09
C GLN A 139 -11.30 8.16 17.28
N TYR A 140 -12.52 8.28 17.79
CA TYR A 140 -13.08 9.60 18.08
C TYR A 140 -13.97 9.56 19.31
N ASN A 141 -14.30 10.74 19.84
CA ASN A 141 -15.25 10.87 20.92
C ASN A 141 -16.56 11.47 20.37
N TYR A 142 -17.63 10.67 20.37
CA TYR A 142 -18.93 11.07 19.84
C TYR A 142 -19.43 12.40 20.44
N SER A 143 -19.31 12.59 21.77
CA SER A 143 -19.76 13.82 22.44
C SER A 143 -18.98 15.08 22.06
N LYS A 144 -17.79 14.93 21.48
CA LYS A 144 -16.89 16.04 21.09
C LYS A 144 -16.73 16.17 19.58
N THR A 145 -17.43 15.35 18.81
CA THR A 145 -17.38 15.29 17.35
C THR A 145 -18.78 15.64 16.86
N GLN A 146 -19.02 16.95 16.69
CA GLN A 146 -20.32 17.51 16.32
C GLN A 146 -20.18 18.23 14.99
N LEU A 147 -20.75 17.63 13.95
CA LEU A 147 -20.76 18.18 12.60
C LEU A 147 -22.16 18.78 12.35
N THR A 148 -22.23 20.10 12.12
CA THR A 148 -23.50 20.82 11.96
C THR A 148 -24.11 20.75 10.57
N ASP A 149 -23.44 20.09 9.63
CA ASP A 149 -23.93 19.86 8.25
C ASP A 149 -24.80 18.61 8.13
N GLY A 150 -25.00 17.86 9.22
CA GLY A 150 -25.81 16.63 9.23
C GLY A 150 -25.04 15.37 8.84
N SER A 151 -23.73 15.46 8.61
CA SER A 151 -22.86 14.29 8.41
C SER A 151 -22.71 13.49 9.71
N ASP A 152 -22.67 12.16 9.58
CA ASP A 152 -22.34 11.29 10.71
C ASP A 152 -20.85 11.45 11.05
N ALA A 153 -20.54 11.47 12.34
CA ALA A 153 -19.16 11.48 12.81
C ALA A 153 -18.41 10.23 12.33
N ASP A 154 -19.09 9.09 12.22
CA ASP A 154 -18.55 7.84 11.67
C ASP A 154 -18.16 7.98 10.20
N ASP A 155 -19.03 8.59 9.38
CA ASP A 155 -18.78 8.82 7.96
C ASP A 155 -17.56 9.74 7.76
N PHE A 156 -17.50 10.84 8.51
CA PHE A 156 -16.39 11.79 8.45
C PHE A 156 -15.04 11.15 8.83
N VAL A 157 -15.03 10.35 9.90
CA VAL A 157 -13.82 9.65 10.37
C VAL A 157 -13.32 8.64 9.35
N THR A 158 -14.25 7.91 8.73
CA THR A 158 -13.96 6.90 7.70
C THR A 158 -13.42 7.59 6.45
N GLU A 159 -14.08 8.65 5.98
CA GLU A 159 -13.67 9.44 4.82
C GLU A 159 -12.24 10.01 5.01
N VAL A 160 -11.92 10.54 6.19
CA VAL A 160 -10.56 11.03 6.48
C VAL A 160 -9.53 9.91 6.38
N ALA A 161 -9.81 8.72 6.92
CA ALA A 161 -8.89 7.59 6.83
C ALA A 161 -8.68 7.13 5.38
N ASP A 162 -9.76 7.06 4.59
CA ASP A 162 -9.74 6.67 3.17
C ASP A 162 -8.96 7.66 2.31
N LEU A 163 -9.17 8.96 2.53
CA LEU A 163 -8.45 10.02 1.84
C LEU A 163 -6.96 9.99 2.18
N ILE A 164 -6.59 9.76 3.45
CA ILE A 164 -5.19 9.59 3.84
C ILE A 164 -4.59 8.36 3.12
N GLY A 165 -5.27 7.21 3.16
CA GLY A 165 -4.82 6.01 2.47
C GLY A 165 -4.59 6.25 0.98
N THR A 166 -5.56 6.88 0.32
CA THR A 166 -5.51 7.24 -1.10
C THR A 166 -4.30 8.12 -1.41
N GLN A 167 -4.07 9.16 -0.62
CA GLN A 167 -2.96 10.09 -0.83
C GLN A 167 -1.60 9.44 -0.56
N LEU A 168 -1.47 8.64 0.50
CA LEU A 168 -0.25 7.88 0.78
C LEU A 168 0.07 6.87 -0.34
N SER A 169 -0.94 6.17 -0.87
CA SER A 169 -0.79 5.29 -2.04
C SER A 169 -0.33 6.06 -3.28
N ASN A 170 -0.97 7.20 -3.56
CA ASN A 170 -0.64 8.06 -4.70
C ASN A 170 0.75 8.71 -4.61
N SER A 171 1.30 8.85 -3.39
CA SER A 171 2.67 9.35 -3.19
C SER A 171 3.74 8.45 -3.81
N ARG A 172 3.44 7.16 -4.02
CA ARG A 172 4.36 6.10 -4.47
C ARG A 172 5.62 5.95 -3.61
N GLN A 173 5.55 6.35 -2.34
CA GLN A 173 6.64 6.20 -1.36
C GLN A 173 6.35 5.13 -0.32
N LEU A 174 5.09 4.73 -0.23
CA LEU A 174 4.59 3.68 0.65
C LEU A 174 3.68 2.76 -0.14
N SER A 175 3.67 1.47 0.22
CA SER A 175 2.68 0.50 -0.24
C SER A 175 1.51 0.51 0.74
N LEU A 176 0.31 0.89 0.27
CA LEU A 176 -0.88 0.85 1.11
C LEU A 176 -1.44 -0.58 1.17
N VAL A 177 -1.55 -1.13 2.38
CA VAL A 177 -2.24 -2.38 2.66
C VAL A 177 -3.64 -2.05 3.18
N SER A 178 -4.66 -2.23 2.34
CA SER A 178 -6.06 -1.94 2.70
C SER A 178 -6.58 -2.86 3.80
N ARG A 179 -7.42 -2.29 4.67
CA ARG A 179 -8.11 -2.98 5.76
C ARG A 179 -9.63 -2.91 5.64
N ASP A 180 -10.14 -2.11 4.71
CA ASP A 180 -11.55 -1.72 4.64
C ASP A 180 -12.42 -2.83 4.06
N TYR A 181 -11.83 -3.66 3.19
CA TYR A 181 -12.53 -4.74 2.49
C TYR A 181 -12.05 -6.14 2.90
N ILE A 182 -11.66 -6.32 4.17
CA ILE A 182 -11.11 -7.60 4.64
C ILE A 182 -12.12 -8.74 4.50
N GLU A 183 -13.40 -8.48 4.68
CA GLU A 183 -14.46 -9.50 4.63
C GLU A 183 -14.74 -9.95 3.19
N GLU A 184 -14.79 -9.01 2.25
CA GLU A 184 -14.93 -9.25 0.82
C GLU A 184 -13.71 -9.99 0.29
N MET A 185 -12.51 -9.55 0.69
CA MET A 185 -11.28 -10.28 0.39
C MET A 185 -11.34 -11.69 0.99
N ALA A 186 -11.77 -11.86 2.25
CA ALA A 186 -11.87 -13.19 2.86
C ALA A 186 -12.83 -14.12 2.11
N THR A 187 -13.95 -13.57 1.63
CA THR A 187 -14.94 -14.28 0.81
C THR A 187 -14.34 -14.72 -0.53
N GLU A 188 -13.66 -13.82 -1.24
CA GLU A 188 -12.98 -14.15 -2.50
C GLU A 188 -11.88 -15.20 -2.28
N ASN A 189 -11.10 -15.07 -1.21
CA ASN A 189 -10.07 -16.06 -0.87
C ASN A 189 -10.67 -17.43 -0.56
N ALA A 190 -11.89 -17.51 -0.04
CA ALA A 190 -12.59 -18.78 0.14
C ALA A 190 -13.00 -19.40 -1.20
N PHE A 191 -13.39 -18.58 -2.18
CA PHE A 191 -13.67 -19.05 -3.54
C PHE A 191 -12.41 -19.59 -4.23
N LEU A 192 -11.27 -18.90 -4.12
CA LEU A 192 -9.98 -19.36 -4.64
C LEU A 192 -9.52 -20.69 -4.01
N ARG A 193 -9.96 -21.00 -2.78
CA ARG A 193 -9.69 -22.28 -2.11
C ARG A 193 -10.45 -23.45 -2.69
N TRP A 194 -11.59 -23.21 -3.34
CA TRP A 194 -12.46 -24.29 -3.84
C TRP A 194 -11.70 -25.20 -4.81
N ASP A 195 -11.07 -24.65 -5.84
CA ASP A 195 -10.38 -25.45 -6.88
C ASP A 195 -9.13 -26.15 -6.33
N GLY A 196 -8.54 -25.65 -5.23
CA GLY A 196 -7.34 -26.23 -4.62
C GLY A 196 -6.11 -26.21 -5.55
N ALA A 197 -6.19 -25.53 -6.70
CA ALA A 197 -5.13 -25.48 -7.69
C ALA A 197 -3.86 -24.85 -7.08
N PRO A 198 -2.67 -25.43 -7.28
CA PRO A 198 -1.43 -24.91 -6.72
C PRO A 198 -1.15 -23.44 -7.05
N ALA A 199 -1.61 -22.98 -8.21
CA ALA A 199 -1.52 -21.58 -8.62
C ALA A 199 -2.36 -20.65 -7.72
N GLU A 200 -3.59 -21.04 -7.41
CA GLU A 200 -4.47 -20.27 -6.52
C GLU A 200 -3.98 -20.34 -5.07
N MET A 201 -3.44 -21.49 -4.65
CA MET A 201 -2.85 -21.64 -3.32
C MET A 201 -1.61 -20.76 -3.13
N ALA A 202 -0.81 -20.58 -4.19
CA ALA A 202 0.30 -19.65 -4.19
C ALA A 202 -0.16 -18.19 -4.08
N ARG A 203 -1.29 -17.82 -4.69
CA ARG A 203 -1.87 -16.47 -4.52
C ARG A 203 -2.29 -16.21 -3.07
N LEU A 204 -2.97 -17.17 -2.46
CA LEU A 204 -3.43 -17.06 -1.07
C LEU A 204 -2.30 -16.92 -0.06
N GLY A 205 -1.18 -17.62 -0.29
CA GLY A 205 0.00 -17.57 0.57
C GLY A 205 0.80 -16.28 0.50
N GLN A 206 0.54 -15.40 -0.48
CA GLN A 206 1.27 -14.14 -0.69
C GLN A 206 0.53 -12.93 -0.10
N LYS A 207 -0.39 -13.13 0.85
CA LYS A 207 -0.97 -12.03 1.61
C LYS A 207 0.10 -11.32 2.42
N VAL A 208 0.18 -10.00 2.26
CA VAL A 208 1.17 -9.17 2.94
C VAL A 208 0.59 -8.50 4.17
N GLY A 209 1.35 -8.52 5.27
CA GLY A 209 1.14 -7.63 6.40
C GLY A 209 1.66 -6.23 6.11
N ALA A 210 1.29 -5.27 6.96
CA ALA A 210 1.90 -3.94 6.93
C ALA A 210 3.11 -3.90 7.88
N ASP A 211 4.15 -3.16 7.50
CA ASP A 211 5.32 -2.93 8.35
C ASP A 211 5.03 -1.82 9.37
N TYR A 212 4.22 -0.84 8.95
CA TYR A 212 3.74 0.27 9.76
C TYR A 212 2.22 0.33 9.80
N ILE A 213 1.66 0.85 10.88
CA ILE A 213 0.26 1.26 10.97
C ILE A 213 0.17 2.75 11.28
N LEU A 214 -0.71 3.45 10.57
CA LEU A 214 -1.14 4.79 10.93
C LEU A 214 -2.41 4.69 11.78
N VAL A 215 -2.34 5.22 12.98
CA VAL A 215 -3.47 5.33 13.90
C VAL A 215 -3.68 6.78 14.27
N GLY A 216 -4.92 7.16 14.53
CA GLY A 216 -5.25 8.50 14.98
C GLY A 216 -6.40 8.53 15.97
N ARG A 217 -6.50 9.67 16.66
CA ARG A 217 -7.63 9.99 17.51
C ARG A 217 -8.08 11.43 17.28
N ILE A 218 -9.35 11.60 16.94
CA ILE A 218 -10.04 12.89 16.89
C ILE A 218 -10.51 13.22 18.30
N ASN A 219 -9.87 14.22 18.90
CA ASN A 219 -10.17 14.65 20.27
C ASN A 219 -11.35 15.63 20.30
N GLU A 220 -11.49 16.42 19.23
CA GLU A 220 -12.56 17.40 19.04
C GLU A 220 -12.72 17.66 17.54
N ALA A 221 -13.95 17.63 17.05
CA ALA A 221 -14.30 18.18 15.75
C ALA A 221 -15.63 18.92 15.89
N LYS A 222 -15.64 20.20 15.57
CA LYS A 222 -16.82 21.05 15.69
C LYS A 222 -16.96 21.87 14.42
N THR A 223 -18.11 21.76 13.79
CA THR A 223 -18.56 22.74 12.80
C THR A 223 -19.63 23.59 13.48
N THR A 224 -19.60 24.91 13.28
CA THR A 224 -20.62 25.82 13.80
C THR A 224 -21.02 26.76 12.68
N GLN A 225 -22.27 26.68 12.24
CA GLN A 225 -22.85 27.69 11.37
C GLN A 225 -23.05 28.98 12.18
N GLY A 226 -22.53 30.10 11.69
CA GLY A 226 -22.79 31.41 12.29
C GLY A 226 -24.29 31.72 12.34
N ARG A 227 -24.69 32.71 13.14
CA ARG A 227 -26.05 33.27 13.05
C ARG A 227 -26.00 34.45 12.08
N SER A 228 -26.91 34.47 11.11
CA SER A 228 -27.13 35.64 10.27
C SER A 228 -28.09 36.61 10.97
N PHE A 229 -27.78 37.89 10.91
CA PHE A 229 -28.72 38.97 11.16
C PHE A 229 -28.83 39.83 9.90
N TYR A 230 -30.04 40.29 9.56
CA TYR A 230 -30.33 41.27 8.51
C TYR A 230 -29.74 40.93 7.11
N GLY A 231 -30.17 39.81 6.51
CA GLY A 231 -29.84 39.50 5.11
C GLY A 231 -28.37 39.08 4.86
N ALA A 232 -27.55 38.97 5.91
CA ALA A 232 -26.24 38.35 5.81
C ALA A 232 -26.37 36.83 5.58
N VAL A 233 -25.36 36.17 5.01
CA VAL A 233 -25.26 34.71 5.02
C VAL A 233 -24.32 34.33 6.17
N PRO A 234 -24.65 33.32 7.00
CA PRO A 234 -23.87 33.02 8.19
C PRO A 234 -22.45 32.52 7.88
N ALA A 235 -21.45 33.04 8.58
CA ALA A 235 -20.06 32.56 8.47
C ALA A 235 -19.88 31.25 9.26
N GLY A 236 -19.36 30.21 8.61
CA GLY A 236 -19.02 28.94 9.25
C GLY A 236 -17.71 29.00 10.03
N GLN A 237 -17.66 28.37 11.19
CA GLN A 237 -16.42 28.09 11.92
C GLN A 237 -16.23 26.59 12.01
N GLN A 238 -14.99 26.14 11.81
CA GLN A 238 -14.63 24.75 11.98
C GLN A 238 -13.39 24.64 12.84
N ALA A 239 -13.44 23.74 13.83
CA ALA A 239 -12.33 23.47 14.73
C ALA A 239 -12.10 21.95 14.81
N ILE A 240 -10.88 21.50 14.49
CA ILE A 240 -10.52 20.09 14.50
C ILE A 240 -9.21 19.91 15.26
N ARG A 241 -9.23 19.03 16.26
CA ARG A 241 -8.07 18.64 17.06
C ARG A 241 -7.88 17.14 17.01
N LEU A 242 -6.77 16.70 16.44
CA LEU A 242 -6.48 15.30 16.19
C LEU A 242 -5.03 15.01 16.53
N ASN A 243 -4.75 13.84 17.08
CA ASN A 243 -3.41 13.32 17.24
C ASN A 243 -3.26 12.02 16.44
N TRP A 244 -2.11 11.85 15.80
CA TRP A 244 -1.82 10.67 14.99
C TRP A 244 -0.43 10.13 15.28
N ARG A 245 -0.24 8.84 15.01
CA ARG A 245 1.03 8.12 15.17
C ARG A 245 1.20 7.09 14.07
N VAL A 246 2.41 6.99 13.55
CA VAL A 246 2.87 5.86 12.75
C VAL A 246 3.65 4.93 13.67
N ILE A 247 3.21 3.68 13.77
CA ILE A 247 3.76 2.68 14.67
C ILE A 247 4.34 1.53 13.84
N GLU A 248 5.58 1.14 14.12
CA GLU A 248 6.16 -0.09 13.58
C GLU A 248 5.46 -1.30 14.22
N VAL A 249 4.80 -2.14 13.42
CA VAL A 249 3.90 -3.20 13.92
C VAL A 249 4.64 -4.22 14.76
N ASN A 250 5.85 -4.61 14.35
CA ASN A 250 6.60 -5.70 14.98
C ASN A 250 7.21 -5.32 16.34
N THR A 251 7.52 -4.03 16.54
CA THR A 251 8.23 -3.55 17.74
C THR A 251 7.36 -2.69 18.64
N GLY A 252 6.24 -2.17 18.14
CA GLY A 252 5.40 -1.20 18.82
C GLY A 252 6.03 0.19 18.94
N LYS A 253 7.20 0.43 18.31
CA LYS A 253 7.88 1.73 18.38
C LYS A 253 7.17 2.76 17.50
N VAL A 254 7.08 3.99 18.00
CA VAL A 254 6.53 5.12 17.24
C VAL A 254 7.60 5.66 16.30
N ALA A 255 7.36 5.56 15.00
CA ALA A 255 8.27 6.03 13.96
C ALA A 255 8.04 7.51 13.62
N ALA A 256 6.79 7.96 13.65
CA ALA A 256 6.40 9.35 13.46
C ALA A 256 5.12 9.65 14.27
N ALA A 257 4.93 10.89 14.68
CA ALA A 257 3.72 11.32 15.35
C ALA A 257 3.50 12.81 15.16
N GLY A 258 2.24 13.23 15.25
CA GLY A 258 1.88 14.64 15.12
C GLY A 258 0.55 14.97 15.76
N THR A 259 0.26 16.26 15.78
CA THR A 259 -1.02 16.79 16.22
C THR A 259 -1.48 17.83 15.22
N VAL A 260 -2.73 17.70 14.78
CA VAL A 260 -3.41 18.69 13.96
C VAL A 260 -4.30 19.51 14.88
N ASN A 261 -4.19 20.83 14.79
CA ASN A 261 -5.05 21.78 15.49
C ASN A 261 -5.46 22.85 14.47
N GLN A 262 -6.56 22.59 13.77
CA GLN A 262 -7.07 23.46 12.73
C GLN A 262 -8.24 24.26 13.29
N GLN A 263 -8.20 25.58 13.09
CA GLN A 263 -9.32 26.48 13.35
C GLN A 263 -9.51 27.35 12.11
N GLN A 264 -10.58 27.10 11.36
CA GLN A 264 -10.86 27.81 10.11
C GLN A 264 -12.16 28.59 10.24
N ARG A 265 -12.10 29.88 9.88
CA ARG A 265 -13.28 30.73 9.70
C ARG A 265 -13.45 30.92 8.20
N GLN A 266 -14.54 30.44 7.63
CA GLN A 266 -14.82 30.64 6.21
C GLN A 266 -15.53 31.97 6.02
N SER A 267 -14.98 32.81 5.15
CA SER A 267 -15.57 34.10 4.78
C SER A 267 -16.37 34.00 3.46
N LEU A 268 -17.32 34.91 3.26
CA LEU A 268 -18.23 34.92 2.09
C LEU A 268 -17.50 34.95 0.73
N GLY A 269 -16.35 35.64 0.65
CA GLY A 269 -15.56 35.72 -0.57
C GLY A 269 -14.96 34.37 -0.99
N GLU A 270 -14.58 33.53 -0.03
CA GLU A 270 -14.01 32.21 -0.31
C GLU A 270 -15.05 31.20 -0.78
N LEU A 271 -16.30 31.32 -0.30
CA LEU A 271 -17.39 30.42 -0.70
C LEU A 271 -17.90 30.70 -2.13
N ILE A 272 -17.81 31.94 -2.60
CA ILE A 272 -18.31 32.35 -3.92
C ILE A 272 -17.25 32.14 -5.03
N HIS A 273 -15.96 32.28 -4.70
CA HIS A 273 -14.88 32.19 -5.69
C HIS A 273 -14.26 30.80 -5.84
N ASN A 274 -14.47 29.88 -4.90
CA ASN A 274 -13.85 28.57 -4.96
C ASN A 274 -14.78 27.56 -5.64
N SER A 275 -14.63 27.38 -6.96
CA SER A 275 -15.36 26.36 -7.74
C SER A 275 -14.91 24.92 -7.44
N GLN A 276 -13.89 24.74 -6.61
CA GLN A 276 -13.47 23.47 -6.03
C GLN A 276 -13.40 23.63 -4.51
N SER A 277 -14.50 23.41 -3.81
CA SER A 277 -14.49 23.37 -2.35
C SER A 277 -13.73 22.12 -1.90
N THR A 278 -12.42 22.22 -1.68
CA THR A 278 -11.68 21.21 -0.90
C THR A 278 -12.37 21.09 0.46
N THR A 279 -12.85 19.89 0.76
CA THR A 279 -13.55 19.64 2.02
C THR A 279 -12.55 19.69 3.17
N SER A 280 -13.09 19.78 4.38
CA SER A 280 -12.26 19.75 5.59
C SER A 280 -11.55 18.41 5.76
N SER A 281 -12.19 17.32 5.33
CA SER A 281 -11.60 15.98 5.27
C SER A 281 -10.42 15.94 4.29
N ASP A 282 -10.52 16.56 3.11
CA ASP A 282 -9.42 16.67 2.13
C ASP A 282 -8.20 17.39 2.70
N LEU A 283 -8.40 18.57 3.32
CA LEU A 283 -7.32 19.37 3.87
C LEU A 283 -6.62 18.65 5.04
N LEU A 284 -7.39 18.01 5.92
CA LEU A 284 -6.83 17.19 6.99
C LEU A 284 -6.03 16.02 6.46
N ALA A 285 -6.59 15.28 5.49
CA ALA A 285 -5.93 14.14 4.89
C ALA A 285 -4.62 14.55 4.21
N GLN A 286 -4.60 15.70 3.53
CA GLN A 286 -3.42 16.27 2.91
C GLN A 286 -2.35 16.66 3.92
N GLN A 287 -2.75 17.35 4.99
CA GLN A 287 -1.81 17.70 6.05
C GLN A 287 -1.20 16.46 6.70
N ILE A 288 -2.04 15.49 7.11
CA ILE A 288 -1.58 14.27 7.79
C ILE A 288 -0.70 13.43 6.87
N SER A 289 -1.09 13.25 5.60
CA SER A 289 -0.28 12.50 4.62
C SER A 289 1.11 13.12 4.45
N ASN A 290 1.20 14.44 4.30
CA ASN A 290 2.47 15.14 4.18
C ASN A 290 3.32 15.01 5.45
N ASP A 291 2.71 15.18 6.63
CA ASP A 291 3.43 15.06 7.90
C ASP A 291 3.91 13.62 8.14
N VAL A 292 3.14 12.61 7.73
CA VAL A 292 3.52 11.19 7.80
C VAL A 292 4.73 10.92 6.92
N LEU A 293 4.70 11.36 5.65
CA LEU A 293 5.83 11.20 4.73
C LEU A 293 7.08 11.88 5.30
N ASN A 294 6.97 13.15 5.71
CA ASN A 294 8.06 13.90 6.32
C ASN A 294 8.60 13.22 7.59
N GLY A 295 7.73 12.77 8.48
CA GLY A 295 8.09 12.11 9.74
C GLY A 295 8.81 10.78 9.53
N LEU A 296 8.51 10.08 8.43
CA LEU A 296 9.23 8.86 8.01
C LEU A 296 10.50 9.15 7.19
N SER A 297 10.86 10.43 7.03
CA SER A 297 11.95 10.90 6.16
C SER A 297 11.79 10.46 4.71
N LEU A 298 10.53 10.38 4.25
CA LEU A 298 10.15 10.11 2.87
C LEU A 298 9.75 11.47 2.26
N MET A 299 10.56 11.99 1.35
CA MET A 299 10.31 13.33 0.80
C MET A 299 9.06 13.30 -0.09
N PRO A 300 7.97 14.02 0.21
CA PRO A 300 6.85 14.12 -0.71
C PRO A 300 7.35 14.61 -2.07
N ILE A 301 6.97 13.93 -3.16
CA ILE A 301 7.20 14.45 -4.51
C ILE A 301 6.34 15.70 -4.60
N SER A 302 6.95 16.85 -4.37
CA SER A 302 6.25 18.13 -4.42
C SER A 302 5.80 18.32 -5.86
N TYR A 303 4.49 18.35 -6.09
CA TYR A 303 3.98 18.99 -7.30
C TYR A 303 4.41 20.45 -7.22
N SER A 304 5.43 20.82 -8.00
CA SER A 304 5.80 22.20 -8.20
C SER A 304 4.60 22.91 -8.82
N GLN A 305 3.84 23.65 -8.02
CA GLN A 305 3.07 24.75 -8.57
C GLN A 305 4.07 25.78 -9.07
N GLN A 306 4.28 25.81 -10.39
CA GLN A 306 4.80 27.01 -11.03
C GLN A 306 3.76 28.12 -10.81
N ASN A 307 4.02 28.99 -9.84
CA ASN A 307 3.48 30.33 -9.84
C ASN A 307 4.61 31.30 -9.48
N SER A 308 5.38 31.64 -10.50
CA SER A 308 6.23 32.84 -10.52
C SER A 308 6.02 33.54 -11.85
N THR A 309 4.83 34.11 -12.04
CA THR A 309 4.68 35.26 -12.92
C THR A 309 4.99 36.49 -12.09
N GLN A 310 6.28 36.84 -12.03
CA GLN A 310 6.65 38.23 -11.85
C GLN A 310 6.18 38.97 -13.09
N VAL A 311 5.13 39.77 -12.93
CA VAL A 311 4.75 40.77 -13.91
C VAL A 311 5.65 41.98 -13.63
N GLU A 312 6.71 42.11 -14.42
CA GLU A 312 7.39 43.38 -14.65
C GLU A 312 6.38 44.35 -15.25
N SER A 313 5.91 45.31 -14.45
CA SER A 313 5.16 46.46 -14.94
C SER A 313 6.14 47.56 -15.33
N SER A 314 6.42 47.67 -16.62
CA SER A 314 7.19 48.75 -17.22
C SER A 314 6.33 50.01 -17.45
N GLU A 315 6.68 51.07 -16.70
CA GLU A 315 6.71 52.51 -17.07
C GLU A 315 5.39 53.35 -17.16
N PRO A 316 5.44 54.67 -16.82
CA PRO A 316 6.16 55.70 -17.58
C PRO A 316 7.14 56.57 -16.79
N LEU A 317 8.21 56.93 -17.50
CA LEU A 317 9.24 57.93 -17.19
C LEU A 317 8.62 59.31 -16.86
N SER A 318 9.19 59.99 -15.87
CA SER A 318 8.89 61.40 -15.55
C SER A 318 9.83 62.34 -16.28
N ASP A 319 9.32 63.52 -16.65
CA ASP A 319 9.84 64.57 -17.56
C ASP A 319 11.20 65.24 -17.20
N ALA A 320 12.18 64.51 -16.66
CA ALA A 320 13.45 65.10 -16.21
C ALA A 320 14.65 64.90 -17.16
N GLU A 321 14.45 64.36 -18.37
CA GLU A 321 15.55 64.19 -19.34
C GLU A 321 15.22 64.80 -20.72
N LEU A 322 15.08 66.13 -20.73
CA LEU A 322 15.37 66.95 -21.91
C LEU A 322 16.71 67.67 -21.66
N THR A 323 17.81 66.98 -22.03
CA THR A 323 19.05 67.38 -22.75
C THR A 323 19.61 68.83 -22.67
N PRO A 324 20.85 69.12 -23.11
CA PRO A 324 22.06 68.30 -23.27
C PRO A 324 23.32 68.98 -22.65
N GLY A 325 24.45 68.28 -22.66
CA GLY A 325 25.69 68.70 -22.00
C GLY A 325 26.40 69.94 -22.56
N SER A 326 27.37 70.43 -21.79
CA SER A 326 28.66 70.85 -22.31
C SER A 326 29.66 71.02 -21.17
N SER A 327 30.80 70.38 -21.32
CA SER A 327 32.05 70.71 -20.63
C SER A 327 32.59 72.03 -21.17
N GLU A 328 32.75 73.05 -20.33
CA GLU A 328 33.77 74.10 -20.55
C GLU A 328 34.03 74.93 -19.30
N LYS A 329 35.32 75.05 -18.96
CA LYS A 329 35.86 75.88 -17.87
C LYS A 329 35.77 77.37 -18.22
N PRO A 330 35.75 78.29 -17.23
CA PRO A 330 35.61 79.71 -17.49
C PRO A 330 36.89 80.33 -18.06
N ILE A 331 36.75 81.17 -19.08
CA ILE A 331 37.77 82.16 -19.46
C ILE A 331 37.46 83.45 -18.67
N ARG A 332 38.45 83.94 -17.93
CA ARG A 332 38.48 85.32 -17.41
C ARG A 332 39.49 86.13 -18.22
N TRP A 333 39.06 87.29 -18.71
CA TRP A 333 39.89 88.48 -18.89
C TRP A 333 39.89 89.28 -17.59
#